data_AF-A0A968HKC4-F1
#
_entry.id   AF-A0A968HKC4-F1
#
_cell.length_a   1.000
_cell.length_b   1.000
_cell.length_c   1.000
_cell.angle_alpha   90.00
_cell.angle_beta   90.00
_cell.angle_gamma   90.00
#
_symmetry.space_group_name_H-M   'P 1'
#
loop_
_entity.id
_entity.type
_entity.pdbx_description
1 polymer ?
#
loop_
_entity_poly.entity_id
_entity_poly.type
_entity_poly.pdbx_seq_one_letter_code
_entity_poly.pdbx_strand_id
1 'polypeptide(L)'
;MREEAADISQETLTELRTALEVQYQQVATKIVEETSGVTSAIEDMQVARQRVASWATPDDWSPLKKGIKRVYKQGRKALKRSQEAPTLENRHEWRKQVKYLWYQVRLLHPLWSPMMAALSEEMENSAIAWGAIADWSLLKQWLLEQWAAESETAAEELSGDRAALLAAIEQHQQRLQRKAERLGERIYAESPKQFVHRLKSYWQVWQQ
;
A
#
# COMPACT_ATOMS: atom_id res chain seq x y z
N MET A 1 -10.74 19.92 -18.00
CA MET A 1 -10.94 20.67 -16.73
C MET A 1 -9.55 21.00 -16.23
N ARG A 2 -9.10 22.25 -16.38
CA ARG A 2 -7.81 22.69 -15.84
C ARG A 2 -7.97 22.81 -14.33
N GLU A 3 -7.11 22.14 -13.58
CA GLU A 3 -7.06 22.22 -12.12
C GLU A 3 -6.71 23.66 -11.73
N GLU A 4 -7.58 24.31 -10.95
CA GLU A 4 -7.13 25.43 -10.11
C GLU A 4 -6.09 24.83 -9.18
N ALA A 5 -4.81 25.16 -9.42
CA ALA A 5 -3.78 24.93 -8.43
C ALA A 5 -4.28 25.61 -7.15
N ALA A 6 -4.32 24.88 -6.04
CA ALA A 6 -4.61 25.48 -4.75
C ALA A 6 -3.70 26.71 -4.61
N ASP A 7 -4.31 27.88 -4.38
CA ASP A 7 -3.62 29.16 -4.24
C ASP A 7 -2.88 29.16 -2.90
N ILE A 8 -1.80 28.38 -2.83
CA ILE A 8 -0.92 28.23 -1.68
C ILE A 8 0.35 29.00 -2.03
N SER A 9 0.77 29.91 -1.16
CA SER A 9 1.98 30.69 -1.37
C SER A 9 3.22 29.81 -1.49
N GLN A 10 4.19 30.25 -2.29
CA GLN A 10 5.51 29.61 -2.37
C GLN A 10 6.25 29.67 -1.03
N GLU A 11 5.97 30.67 -0.21
CA GLU A 11 6.53 30.82 1.14
C GLU A 11 6.07 29.67 2.04
N THR A 12 4.76 29.43 2.15
CA THR A 12 4.22 28.30 2.95
C THR A 12 4.74 26.95 2.46
N LEU A 13 4.85 26.73 1.15
CA LEU A 13 5.42 25.49 0.61
C LEU A 13 6.90 25.32 0.95
N THR A 14 7.67 26.42 0.96
CA THR A 14 9.10 26.41 1.30
C THR A 14 9.31 26.14 2.79
N GLU A 15 8.51 26.76 3.65
CA GLU A 15 8.51 26.51 5.10
C GLU A 15 8.18 25.06 5.42
N LEU A 16 7.09 24.54 4.85
CA LEU A 16 6.69 23.14 5.03
C LEU A 16 7.82 22.19 4.61
N ARG A 17 8.41 22.42 3.44
CA ARG A 17 9.52 21.59 2.94
C ARG A 17 10.69 21.61 3.91
N THR A 18 11.06 22.79 4.40
CA THR A 18 12.18 22.96 5.34
C THR A 18 11.92 22.19 6.64
N ALA A 19 10.70 22.29 7.18
CA ALA A 19 10.31 21.58 8.40
C ALA A 19 10.33 20.05 8.22
N LEU A 20 9.86 19.55 7.07
CA LEU A 20 9.92 18.12 6.73
C LEU A 20 11.35 17.61 6.53
N GLU A 21 12.24 18.41 5.92
CA GLU A 21 13.66 18.06 5.78
C GLU A 21 14.34 17.95 7.14
N VAL A 22 14.05 18.87 8.08
CA VAL A 22 14.57 18.79 9.46
C VAL A 22 14.07 17.52 10.17
N GLN A 23 12.76 17.22 10.09
CA GLN A 23 12.20 16.00 10.66
C GLN A 23 12.82 14.74 10.06
N TYR A 24 12.99 14.69 8.74
CA TYR A 24 13.64 13.58 8.07
C TYR A 24 15.06 13.34 8.60
N GLN A 25 15.88 14.39 8.74
CA GLN A 25 17.24 14.26 9.26
C GLN A 25 17.25 13.74 10.71
N GLN A 26 16.37 14.25 11.57
CA GLN A 26 16.26 13.80 12.96
C GLN A 26 15.92 12.31 13.06
N VAL A 27 14.93 11.84 12.29
CA VAL A 27 14.53 10.43 12.26
C VAL A 27 15.65 9.57 11.66
N ALA A 28 16.29 10.02 10.58
CA ALA A 28 17.37 9.28 9.92
C ALA A 28 18.58 9.06 10.84
N THR A 29 19.02 10.10 11.56
CA THR A 29 20.13 10.00 12.53
C THR A 29 19.82 8.97 13.62
N LYS A 30 18.60 9.01 14.18
CA LYS A 30 18.19 8.05 15.22
C LYS A 30 18.20 6.60 14.73
N ILE A 31 17.76 6.35 13.49
CA ILE A 31 17.76 4.99 12.91
C ILE A 31 19.19 4.48 12.70
N VAL A 32 20.13 5.34 12.29
CA VAL A 32 21.53 4.96 12.07
C VAL A 32 22.22 4.60 13.39
N GLU A 33 21.84 5.23 14.50
CA GLU A 33 22.37 4.92 15.83
C GLU A 33 21.86 3.57 16.37
N GLU A 34 20.70 3.09 15.91
CA GLU A 34 20.08 1.82 16.29
C GLU A 34 20.41 0.65 15.33
N THR A 35 21.68 0.48 14.94
CA THR A 35 22.12 -0.50 13.93
C THR A 35 22.04 -1.97 14.35
N SER A 36 21.92 -2.28 15.65
CA SER A 36 21.88 -3.65 16.17
C SER A 36 20.67 -4.45 15.67
N GLY A 37 19.51 -3.79 15.52
CA GLY A 37 18.28 -4.43 15.02
C GLY A 37 18.38 -4.83 13.55
N VAL A 38 19.09 -4.04 12.73
CA VAL A 38 19.29 -4.33 11.30
C VAL A 38 20.18 -5.55 11.10
N THR A 39 21.28 -5.65 11.87
CA THR A 39 22.18 -6.81 11.81
C THR A 39 21.46 -8.10 12.16
N SER A 40 20.70 -8.11 13.26
CA SER A 40 19.90 -9.27 13.66
C SER A 40 18.86 -9.65 12.60
N ALA A 41 18.18 -8.67 11.99
CA ALA A 41 17.24 -8.94 10.92
C ALA A 41 17.91 -9.55 9.67
N ILE A 42 19.13 -9.11 9.32
CA ILE A 42 19.91 -9.69 8.22
C ILE A 42 20.25 -11.15 8.52
N GLU A 43 20.72 -11.45 9.73
CA GLU A 43 21.04 -12.81 10.17
C GLU A 43 19.79 -13.72 10.10
N ASP A 44 18.67 -13.25 10.64
CA ASP A 44 17.38 -13.97 10.58
C ASP A 44 16.93 -14.23 9.14
N MET A 45 17.10 -13.26 8.23
CA MET A 45 16.78 -13.41 6.82
C MET A 45 17.70 -14.42 6.11
N GLN A 46 18.99 -14.46 6.47
CA GLN A 46 19.92 -15.46 5.94
C GLN A 46 19.54 -16.87 6.40
N VAL A 47 19.23 -17.05 7.69
CA VAL A 47 18.73 -18.32 8.24
C VAL A 47 17.40 -18.71 7.59
N ALA A 48 16.48 -17.77 7.41
CA ALA A 48 15.24 -18.01 6.67
C ALA A 48 15.49 -18.48 5.23
N ARG A 49 16.42 -17.83 4.50
CA ARG A 49 16.79 -18.21 3.14
C ARG A 49 17.34 -19.63 3.05
N GLN A 50 18.21 -20.02 3.98
CA GLN A 50 18.75 -21.39 4.02
C GLN A 50 17.66 -22.43 4.25
N ARG A 51 16.68 -22.15 5.12
CA ARG A 51 15.54 -23.04 5.39
C ARG A 51 14.64 -23.27 4.17
N VAL A 52 14.57 -22.34 3.21
CA VAL A 52 13.73 -22.51 2.02
C VAL A 52 14.14 -23.76 1.23
N ALA A 53 15.43 -24.08 1.18
CA ALA A 53 15.94 -25.25 0.47
C ALA A 53 15.50 -26.59 1.10
N SER A 54 15.10 -26.60 2.37
CA SER A 54 14.65 -27.81 3.08
C SER A 54 13.13 -27.92 3.19
N TRP A 55 12.37 -27.02 2.57
CA TRP A 55 10.92 -27.09 2.61
C TRP A 55 10.40 -28.30 1.83
N ALA A 56 9.67 -29.17 2.52
CA ALA A 56 8.90 -30.23 1.90
C ALA A 56 7.66 -29.62 1.23
N THR A 57 7.77 -29.31 -0.06
CA THR A 57 6.64 -28.84 -0.87
C THR A 57 6.05 -30.01 -1.66
N PRO A 58 4.73 -30.25 -1.59
CA PRO A 58 4.09 -31.21 -2.47
C PRO A 58 4.26 -30.81 -3.94
N ASP A 59 4.47 -31.79 -4.82
CA ASP A 59 4.60 -31.58 -6.28
C ASP A 59 3.24 -31.38 -6.99
N ASP A 60 2.19 -31.02 -6.26
CA ASP A 60 0.84 -30.86 -6.78
C ASP A 60 0.29 -29.44 -6.57
N TRP A 61 -0.73 -29.09 -7.36
CA TRP A 61 -1.34 -27.75 -7.32
C TRP A 61 -2.17 -27.48 -6.04
N SER A 62 -2.46 -28.50 -5.23
CA SER A 62 -3.47 -28.40 -4.16
C SER A 62 -3.14 -27.38 -3.05
N PRO A 63 -1.90 -27.31 -2.52
CA PRO A 63 -1.52 -26.31 -1.53
C PRO A 63 -1.61 -24.88 -2.08
N LEU A 64 -1.10 -24.64 -3.30
CA LEU A 64 -1.16 -23.34 -3.98
C LEU A 64 -2.61 -22.91 -4.19
N LYS A 65 -3.44 -23.81 -4.72
CA LYS A 65 -4.89 -23.60 -4.91
C LYS A 65 -5.57 -23.16 -3.61
N LYS A 66 -5.31 -23.86 -2.50
CA LYS A 66 -5.94 -23.57 -1.21
C LYS A 66 -5.49 -22.20 -0.68
N GLY A 67 -4.18 -21.92 -0.73
CA GLY A 67 -3.60 -20.66 -0.27
C GLY A 67 -4.10 -19.45 -1.05
N ILE A 68 -3.99 -19.50 -2.38
CA ILE A 68 -4.38 -18.40 -3.28
C ILE A 68 -5.87 -18.15 -3.20
N LYS A 69 -6.70 -19.21 -3.24
CA LYS A 69 -8.17 -19.07 -3.16
C LYS A 69 -8.60 -18.40 -1.86
N ARG A 70 -7.94 -18.74 -0.74
CA ARG A 70 -8.23 -18.15 0.58
C ARG A 70 -7.94 -16.66 0.58
N VAL A 71 -6.74 -16.25 0.18
CA VAL A 71 -6.32 -14.85 0.16
C VAL A 71 -7.17 -14.05 -0.84
N TYR A 72 -7.41 -14.57 -2.05
CA TYR A 72 -8.27 -13.92 -3.03
C TYR A 72 -9.69 -13.69 -2.50
N LYS A 73 -10.29 -14.70 -1.85
CA LYS A 73 -11.62 -14.58 -1.23
C LYS A 73 -11.63 -13.56 -0.09
N GLN A 74 -10.57 -13.51 0.73
CA GLN A 74 -10.44 -12.54 1.82
C GLN A 74 -10.30 -11.12 1.27
N GLY A 75 -9.45 -10.92 0.27
CA GLY A 75 -9.28 -9.64 -0.41
C GLY A 75 -10.55 -9.12 -1.06
N ARG A 76 -11.28 -9.98 -1.79
CA ARG A 76 -12.58 -9.61 -2.39
C ARG A 76 -13.61 -9.17 -1.33
N LYS A 77 -13.62 -9.83 -0.17
CA LYS A 77 -14.49 -9.43 0.96
C LYS A 77 -14.02 -8.12 1.59
N ALA A 78 -12.71 -7.93 1.73
CA ALA A 78 -12.14 -6.72 2.30
C ALA A 78 -12.39 -5.50 1.42
N LEU A 79 -12.25 -5.64 0.09
CA LEU A 79 -12.66 -4.61 -0.87
C LEU A 79 -14.12 -4.21 -0.65
N LYS A 80 -15.04 -5.20 -0.67
CA LYS A 80 -16.47 -4.94 -0.49
C LYS A 80 -16.76 -4.21 0.83
N ARG A 81 -16.17 -4.67 1.94
CA ARG A 81 -16.31 -4.01 3.25
C ARG A 81 -15.76 -2.59 3.26
N SER A 82 -14.61 -2.37 2.62
CA SER A 82 -14.02 -1.04 2.50
C SER A 82 -14.87 -0.09 1.67
N GLN A 83 -15.62 -0.59 0.68
CA GLN A 83 -16.56 0.20 -0.11
C GLN A 83 -17.85 0.50 0.68
N GLU A 84 -18.37 -0.48 1.43
CA GLU A 84 -19.57 -0.31 2.27
C GLU A 84 -19.31 0.58 3.50
N ALA A 85 -18.12 0.47 4.10
CA ALA A 85 -17.69 1.21 5.28
C ALA A 85 -16.20 1.57 5.17
N PRO A 86 -15.85 2.76 4.63
CA PRO A 86 -14.47 3.16 4.36
C PRO A 86 -13.76 3.64 5.63
N THR A 87 -13.64 2.78 6.64
CA THR A 87 -12.83 3.03 7.84
C THR A 87 -11.35 2.76 7.57
N LEU A 88 -10.48 3.29 8.44
CA LEU A 88 -9.03 3.07 8.35
C LEU A 88 -8.69 1.57 8.42
N GLU A 89 -9.34 0.84 9.33
CA GLU A 89 -9.16 -0.59 9.55
C GLU A 89 -9.58 -1.41 8.33
N ASN A 90 -10.74 -1.10 7.73
CA ASN A 90 -11.21 -1.81 6.54
C ASN A 90 -10.30 -1.59 5.33
N ARG A 91 -9.80 -0.36 5.16
CA ARG A 91 -8.81 -0.04 4.12
C ARG A 91 -7.47 -0.76 4.36
N HIS A 92 -6.99 -0.79 5.60
CA HIS A 92 -5.76 -1.52 5.95
C HIS A 92 -5.90 -3.02 5.75
N GLU A 93 -7.03 -3.60 6.15
CA GLU A 93 -7.31 -5.02 5.92
C GLU A 93 -7.30 -5.31 4.42
N TRP A 94 -7.95 -4.49 3.61
CA TRP A 94 -7.94 -4.69 2.17
C TRP A 94 -6.52 -4.56 1.57
N ARG A 95 -5.76 -3.51 1.92
CA ARG A 95 -4.35 -3.36 1.49
C ARG A 95 -3.50 -4.59 1.85
N LYS A 96 -3.66 -5.12 3.07
CA LYS A 96 -2.96 -6.33 3.53
C LYS A 96 -3.27 -7.53 2.63
N GLN A 97 -4.53 -7.74 2.28
CA GLN A 97 -4.93 -8.83 1.39
C GLN A 97 -4.40 -8.67 -0.04
N VAL A 98 -4.35 -7.43 -0.56
CA VAL A 98 -3.73 -7.15 -1.88
C VAL A 98 -2.24 -7.50 -1.85
N LYS A 99 -1.50 -7.08 -0.80
CA LYS A 99 -0.07 -7.43 -0.65
C LYS A 99 0.15 -8.94 -0.57
N TYR A 100 -0.67 -9.67 0.18
CA TYR A 100 -0.56 -11.12 0.23
C TYR A 100 -0.80 -11.78 -1.12
N LEU A 101 -1.81 -11.33 -1.86
CA LEU A 101 -2.09 -11.86 -3.19
C LEU A 101 -0.97 -11.51 -4.18
N TRP A 102 -0.44 -10.28 -4.12
CA TRP A 102 0.69 -9.82 -4.92
C TRP A 102 1.92 -10.72 -4.75
N TYR A 103 2.34 -10.99 -3.51
CA TYR A 103 3.48 -11.88 -3.25
C TYR A 103 3.21 -13.30 -3.77
N GLN A 104 1.99 -13.80 -3.65
CA GLN A 104 1.63 -15.11 -4.21
C GLN A 104 1.73 -15.11 -5.73
N VAL A 105 1.19 -14.10 -6.43
CA VAL A 105 1.27 -14.00 -7.90
C VAL A 105 2.72 -13.84 -8.37
N ARG A 106 3.54 -13.10 -7.62
CA ARG A 106 4.97 -12.92 -7.92
C ARG A 106 5.74 -14.24 -7.88
N LEU A 107 5.39 -15.16 -6.98
CA LEU A 107 5.96 -16.52 -6.96
C LEU A 107 5.54 -17.35 -8.18
N LEU A 108 4.37 -17.07 -8.76
CA LEU A 108 3.84 -17.76 -9.94
C LEU A 108 4.35 -17.16 -11.26
N HIS A 109 5.27 -16.19 -11.22
CA HIS A 109 5.84 -15.55 -12.39
C HIS A 109 6.30 -16.55 -13.49
N PRO A 110 6.95 -17.69 -13.17
CA PRO A 110 7.37 -18.65 -14.20
C PRO A 110 6.22 -19.29 -14.99
N LEU A 111 4.99 -19.33 -14.46
CA LEU A 111 3.88 -20.02 -15.12
C LEU A 111 3.51 -19.41 -16.47
N TRP A 112 3.54 -18.07 -16.55
CA TRP A 112 3.35 -17.31 -17.78
C TRP A 112 3.81 -15.87 -17.55
N SER A 113 5.10 -15.62 -17.75
CA SER A 113 5.79 -14.38 -17.35
C SER A 113 5.05 -13.09 -17.74
N PRO A 114 4.70 -12.84 -19.02
CA PRO A 114 3.98 -11.61 -19.40
C PRO A 114 2.66 -11.39 -18.64
N MET A 115 1.86 -12.45 -18.48
CA MET A 115 0.55 -12.36 -17.83
C MET A 115 0.68 -12.18 -16.31
N MET A 116 1.64 -12.86 -15.68
CA MET A 116 1.88 -12.74 -14.25
C MET A 116 2.54 -11.42 -13.89
N ALA A 117 3.41 -10.88 -14.74
CA ALA A 117 4.02 -9.56 -14.57
C ALA A 117 2.95 -8.46 -14.59
N ALA A 118 2.07 -8.44 -15.60
CA ALA A 118 0.98 -7.46 -15.68
C ALA A 118 0.03 -7.53 -14.47
N LEU A 119 -0.34 -8.74 -14.05
CA LEU A 119 -1.20 -8.91 -12.87
C LEU A 119 -0.51 -8.47 -11.58
N SER A 120 0.78 -8.78 -11.43
CA SER A 120 1.61 -8.36 -10.30
C SER A 120 1.72 -6.84 -10.23
N GLU A 121 1.94 -6.18 -11.37
CA GLU A 121 2.05 -4.71 -11.47
C GLU A 121 0.75 -4.02 -11.05
N GLU A 122 -0.42 -4.51 -11.49
CA GLU A 122 -1.71 -3.94 -11.08
C GLU A 122 -1.94 -4.08 -9.56
N MET A 123 -1.53 -5.20 -8.96
CA MET A 123 -1.62 -5.40 -7.50
C MET A 123 -0.64 -4.52 -6.73
N GLU A 124 0.58 -4.36 -7.23
CA GLU A 124 1.58 -3.45 -6.67
C GLU A 124 1.12 -2.00 -6.74
N ASN A 125 0.62 -1.56 -7.90
CA ASN A 125 0.04 -0.23 -8.09
C ASN A 125 -1.11 0.05 -7.12
N SER A 126 -1.95 -0.95 -6.84
CA SER A 126 -3.00 -0.84 -5.81
C SER A 126 -2.40 -0.68 -4.41
N ALA A 127 -1.40 -1.51 -4.06
CA ALA A 127 -0.74 -1.44 -2.76
C ALA A 127 0.03 -0.11 -2.52
N ILE A 128 0.65 0.44 -3.59
CA ILE A 128 1.33 1.74 -3.60
C ILE A 128 0.30 2.86 -3.40
N ALA A 129 -0.81 2.86 -4.14
CA ALA A 129 -1.85 3.87 -3.98
C ALA A 129 -2.38 3.93 -2.53
N TRP A 130 -2.57 2.77 -1.90
CA TRP A 130 -2.95 2.70 -0.49
C TRP A 130 -1.85 3.15 0.48
N GLY A 131 -0.58 2.89 0.14
CA GLY A 131 0.56 3.41 0.90
C GLY A 131 0.55 4.95 0.90
N ALA A 132 0.49 5.54 -0.29
CA ALA A 132 0.47 6.98 -0.46
C ALA A 132 -0.70 7.66 0.29
N ILE A 133 -1.90 7.06 0.29
CA ILE A 133 -3.03 7.61 1.08
C ILE A 133 -2.70 7.68 2.57
N ALA A 134 -2.05 6.66 3.12
CA ALA A 134 -1.64 6.64 4.52
C ALA A 134 -0.55 7.68 4.81
N ASP A 135 0.42 7.83 3.90
CA ASP A 135 1.48 8.84 4.03
C ASP A 135 0.89 10.27 4.05
N TRP A 136 -0.09 10.55 3.18
CA TRP A 136 -0.82 11.82 3.19
C TRP A 136 -1.64 12.03 4.47
N SER A 137 -2.21 10.97 5.05
CA SER A 137 -2.91 11.08 6.34
C SER A 137 -1.94 11.41 7.47
N LEU A 138 -0.75 10.82 7.47
CA LEU A 138 0.31 11.15 8.42
C LEU A 138 0.75 12.61 8.26
N LEU A 139 0.97 13.07 7.02
CA LEU A 139 1.33 14.47 6.78
C LEU A 139 0.23 15.41 7.29
N LYS A 140 -1.03 15.12 7.00
CA LYS A 140 -2.17 15.90 7.50
C LYS A 140 -2.18 15.97 9.02
N GLN A 141 -2.02 14.83 9.69
CA GLN A 141 -1.98 14.76 11.14
C GLN A 141 -0.82 15.59 11.70
N TRP A 142 0.39 15.41 11.15
CA TRP A 142 1.58 16.13 11.56
C TRP A 142 1.41 17.64 11.42
N LEU A 143 0.85 18.12 10.30
CA LEU A 143 0.54 19.54 10.07
C LEU A 143 -0.39 20.10 11.15
N LEU A 144 -1.48 19.38 11.46
CA LEU A 144 -2.44 19.80 12.49
C LEU A 144 -1.77 19.89 13.88
N GLU A 145 -0.88 18.94 14.20
CA GLU A 145 -0.12 18.95 15.45
C GLU A 145 0.86 20.13 15.53
N GLN A 146 1.59 20.45 14.44
CA GLN A 146 2.49 21.61 14.41
C GLN A 146 1.72 22.92 14.57
N TRP A 147 0.63 23.11 13.82
CA TRP A 147 -0.14 24.34 13.87
C TRP A 147 -0.85 24.55 15.21
N ALA A 148 -1.29 23.48 15.86
CA ALA A 148 -1.84 23.55 17.22
C ALA A 148 -0.79 23.94 18.27
N ALA A 149 0.48 23.60 18.05
CA ALA A 149 1.58 24.00 18.94
C ALA A 149 1.99 25.48 18.76
N GLU A 150 1.66 26.09 17.62
CA GLU A 150 2.00 27.48 17.27
C GLU A 150 0.94 28.50 17.72
N SER A 151 -0.30 28.08 18.02
CA SER A 151 -1.40 28.97 18.40
C SER A 151 -1.84 28.80 19.86
N GLU A 152 -2.00 29.92 20.59
CA GLU A 152 -2.60 29.92 21.95
C GLU A 152 -4.13 29.90 21.93
N THR A 153 -4.80 30.17 20.78
CA THR A 153 -6.26 30.20 20.69
C THR A 153 -6.82 29.46 19.47
N ALA A 154 -7.93 28.74 19.68
CA ALA A 154 -8.52 27.86 18.69
C ALA A 154 -9.30 28.56 17.54
N ALA A 155 -9.34 29.90 17.55
CA ALA A 155 -10.28 30.67 16.73
C ALA A 155 -9.63 31.42 15.55
N GLU A 156 -8.30 31.60 15.56
CA GLU A 156 -7.54 32.08 14.39
C GLU A 156 -7.22 30.95 13.40
N GLU A 157 -7.65 29.73 13.75
CA GLU A 157 -7.25 28.45 13.17
C GLU A 157 -7.82 28.19 11.77
N LEU A 158 -6.94 27.81 10.85
CA LEU A 158 -7.25 27.25 9.52
C LEU A 158 -7.92 28.24 8.55
N SER A 159 -7.27 29.38 8.29
CA SER A 159 -7.57 30.25 7.15
C SER A 159 -6.39 30.34 6.17
N GLY A 160 -6.63 30.89 4.98
CA GLY A 160 -5.61 31.08 3.94
C GLY A 160 -4.93 29.77 3.51
N ASP A 161 -3.60 29.82 3.42
CA ASP A 161 -2.77 28.73 2.89
C ASP A 161 -2.92 27.42 3.66
N ARG A 162 -3.15 27.46 4.99
CA ARG A 162 -3.34 26.24 5.80
C ARG A 162 -4.60 25.48 5.38
N ALA A 163 -5.71 26.20 5.19
CA ALA A 163 -6.96 25.63 4.71
C ALA A 163 -6.81 25.11 3.26
N ALA A 164 -6.16 25.89 2.39
CA ALA A 164 -5.90 25.50 1.01
C ALA A 164 -5.03 24.22 0.92
N LEU A 165 -4.01 24.10 1.78
CA LEU A 165 -3.16 22.91 1.87
C LEU A 165 -3.93 21.68 2.34
N LEU A 166 -4.73 21.79 3.40
CA LEU A 166 -5.57 20.68 3.86
C LEU A 166 -6.54 20.21 2.77
N ALA A 167 -7.19 21.15 2.08
CA ALA A 167 -8.09 20.84 0.97
C ALA A 167 -7.36 20.13 -0.18
N ALA A 168 -6.16 20.58 -0.53
CA ALA A 168 -5.33 19.95 -1.56
C ALA A 168 -4.93 18.51 -1.18
N ILE A 169 -4.55 18.27 0.08
CA ILE A 169 -4.25 16.93 0.60
C ILE A 169 -5.49 16.02 0.48
N GLU A 170 -6.65 16.49 0.95
CA GLU A 170 -7.89 15.72 0.88
C GLU A 170 -8.28 15.38 -0.56
N GLN A 171 -8.22 16.35 -1.47
CA GLN A 171 -8.50 16.14 -2.90
C GLN A 171 -7.55 15.10 -3.50
N HIS A 172 -6.26 15.17 -3.16
CA HIS A 172 -5.27 14.20 -3.61
C HIS A 172 -5.54 12.80 -3.08
N GLN A 173 -5.85 12.66 -1.79
CA GLN A 173 -6.21 11.39 -1.16
C GLN A 173 -7.45 10.78 -1.81
N GLN A 174 -8.50 11.57 -2.06
CA GLN A 174 -9.70 11.09 -2.75
C GLN A 174 -9.41 10.58 -4.16
N ARG A 175 -8.50 11.23 -4.90
CA ARG A 175 -8.09 10.78 -6.24
C ARG A 175 -7.34 9.45 -6.18
N LEU A 176 -6.42 9.30 -5.22
CA LEU A 176 -5.71 8.04 -4.99
C LEU A 176 -6.68 6.93 -4.57
N GLN A 177 -7.66 7.24 -3.72
CA GLN A 177 -8.67 6.29 -3.28
C GLN A 177 -9.48 5.76 -4.46
N ARG A 178 -10.00 6.65 -5.32
CA ARG A 178 -10.71 6.24 -6.54
C ARG A 178 -9.86 5.37 -7.46
N LYS A 179 -8.56 5.68 -7.60
CA LYS A 179 -7.62 4.85 -8.37
C LYS A 179 -7.47 3.46 -7.73
N ALA A 180 -7.27 3.40 -6.42
CA ALA A 180 -7.08 2.16 -5.70
C ALA A 180 -8.32 1.26 -5.76
N GLU A 181 -9.51 1.83 -5.59
CA GLU A 181 -10.82 1.16 -5.73
C GLU A 181 -10.99 0.54 -7.12
N ARG A 182 -10.76 1.30 -8.19
CA ARG A 182 -10.83 0.79 -9.57
C ARG A 182 -9.85 -0.36 -9.83
N LEU A 183 -8.62 -0.26 -9.29
CA LEU A 183 -7.65 -1.36 -9.38
C LEU A 183 -8.14 -2.60 -8.61
N GLY A 184 -8.71 -2.41 -7.42
CA GLY A 184 -9.33 -3.47 -6.63
C GLY A 184 -10.44 -4.20 -7.38
N GLU A 185 -11.35 -3.45 -7.99
CA GLU A 185 -12.46 -3.99 -8.79
C GLU A 185 -11.95 -4.85 -9.95
N ARG A 186 -10.88 -4.42 -10.64
CA ARG A 186 -10.24 -5.21 -11.69
C ARG A 186 -9.58 -6.47 -11.14
N ILE A 187 -8.82 -6.37 -10.06
CA ILE A 187 -8.14 -7.50 -9.41
C ILE A 187 -9.16 -8.57 -8.98
N TYR A 188 -10.30 -8.14 -8.42
CA TYR A 188 -11.33 -9.01 -7.84
C TYR A 188 -12.56 -9.24 -8.74
N ALA A 189 -12.45 -8.96 -10.04
CA ALA A 189 -13.53 -9.12 -11.00
C ALA A 189 -14.00 -10.58 -11.15
N GLU A 190 -13.09 -11.53 -11.04
CA GLU A 190 -13.39 -12.95 -11.12
C GLU A 190 -13.94 -13.52 -9.80
N SER A 191 -14.70 -14.62 -9.89
CA SER A 191 -14.96 -15.39 -8.66
C SER A 191 -13.67 -16.07 -8.17
N PRO A 192 -13.53 -16.35 -6.86
CA PRO A 192 -12.34 -17.05 -6.34
C PRO A 192 -12.11 -18.43 -6.97
N LYS A 193 -13.16 -19.07 -7.51
CA LYS A 193 -13.03 -20.36 -8.20
C LYS A 193 -12.42 -20.18 -9.60
N GLN A 194 -12.89 -19.18 -10.36
CA GLN A 194 -12.41 -18.89 -11.71
C GLN A 194 -10.95 -18.44 -11.69
N PHE A 195 -10.59 -17.51 -10.80
CA PHE A 195 -9.23 -17.00 -10.68
C PHE A 195 -8.20 -18.12 -10.49
N VAL A 196 -8.48 -19.03 -9.56
CA VAL A 196 -7.57 -20.15 -9.26
C VAL A 196 -7.62 -21.25 -10.31
N HIS A 197 -8.75 -21.42 -11.00
CA HIS A 197 -8.83 -22.33 -12.14
C HIS A 197 -7.95 -21.86 -13.30
N ARG A 198 -7.98 -20.56 -13.63
CA ARG A 198 -7.12 -19.95 -14.64
C ARG A 198 -5.63 -20.16 -14.32
N LEU A 199 -5.22 -19.88 -13.08
CA LEU A 199 -3.84 -20.13 -12.64
C LEU A 199 -3.44 -21.61 -12.70
N LYS A 200 -4.38 -22.52 -12.39
CA LYS A 200 -4.15 -23.97 -12.54
C LYS A 200 -3.85 -24.33 -13.99
N SER A 201 -4.60 -23.78 -14.95
CA SER A 201 -4.37 -24.04 -16.37
C SER A 201 -2.96 -23.62 -16.80
N TYR A 202 -2.47 -22.48 -16.32
CA TYR A 202 -1.10 -22.04 -16.60
C TYR A 202 -0.07 -22.99 -15.99
N TRP A 203 -0.30 -23.42 -14.75
CA TRP A 203 0.56 -24.41 -14.09
C TRP A 203 0.62 -25.75 -14.84
N GLN A 204 -0.51 -26.25 -15.34
CA GLN A 204 -0.56 -27.51 -16.10
C GLN A 204 0.17 -27.45 -17.43
N VAL A 205 0.22 -26.28 -18.07
CA VAL A 205 1.00 -26.08 -19.31
C VAL A 205 2.48 -25.92 -18.99
N TRP A 206 2.82 -25.16 -17.95
CA TRP A 206 4.21 -24.94 -17.52
C TRP A 206 4.93 -26.21 -17.05
N GLN A 207 4.20 -27.21 -16.56
CA GLN A 207 4.74 -28.51 -16.15
C GLN A 207 5.10 -29.46 -17.31
N GLN A 208 4.68 -29.13 -18.54
CA GLN A 208 4.99 -29.91 -19.75
C GLN A 208 6.34 -29.49 -20.33
#